data_AF-A0A7X7MEQ5-F1
#
_entry.id   AF-A0A7X7MEQ5-F1
#
_cell.length_a   1.000
_cell.length_b   1.000
_cell.length_c   1.000
_cell.angle_alpha   90.00
_cell.angle_beta   90.00
_cell.angle_gamma   90.00
#
_symmetry.space_group_name_H-M   'P 1'
#
loop_
_entity.id
_entity.type
_entity.pdbx_description
1 polymer ?
#
loop_
_entity_poly.entity_id
_entity_poly.type
_entity_poly.pdbx_seq_one_letter_code
_entity_poly.pdbx_strand_id
1 'polypeptide(L)'
;MPLLDQNRLATAARAPGGRPAWLPVLGLVLLVHLLILLGWACRRPQRPEAAPEPGGGGDHALVTNAPPPRALPARFPPGTTLPDVRENTASGSIHLPTFSPGRDLVYVDDPRVWWEGDHDGESDDECDHSIHRNLEAPLRCVIDAVAARGATLKVQDTYRSTGIHNGRSLHREGRAIDLTCDGLPLEELAKLCWLAGFDWVFYERPKGGGDHIHASVRR
;
A
#
# COMPACT_ATOMS: atom_id res chain seq x y z
N MET A 1 56.18 -73.27 40.93
CA MET A 1 54.79 -73.74 40.78
C MET A 1 54.00 -73.26 42.00
N PRO A 2 52.74 -72.79 41.92
CA PRO A 2 51.90 -72.41 40.78
C PRO A 2 51.27 -70.99 40.90
N LEU A 3 50.35 -70.70 39.96
CA LEU A 3 49.54 -69.50 39.66
C LEU A 3 48.84 -68.77 40.81
N LEU A 4 48.55 -67.48 40.58
CA LEU A 4 47.27 -66.73 40.71
C LEU A 4 47.62 -65.22 40.79
N ASP A 5 46.86 -64.23 40.34
CA ASP A 5 45.83 -64.04 39.32
C ASP A 5 45.71 -62.51 39.18
N GLN A 6 45.34 -62.02 38.00
CA GLN A 6 45.23 -60.60 37.67
C GLN A 6 43.95 -59.98 38.22
N ASN A 7 43.88 -58.64 38.14
CA ASN A 7 42.70 -57.76 38.11
C ASN A 7 42.20 -57.16 39.43
N ARG A 8 42.36 -55.83 39.52
CA ARG A 8 41.25 -54.86 39.64
C ARG A 8 41.78 -53.43 39.50
N LEU A 9 41.85 -52.94 38.25
CA LEU A 9 41.80 -51.51 37.96
C LEU A 9 40.38 -51.17 37.53
N ALA A 10 39.80 -50.19 38.23
CA ALA A 10 38.47 -49.66 37.95
C ALA A 10 38.44 -49.01 36.57
N THR A 11 37.52 -49.45 35.72
CA THR A 11 37.21 -48.80 34.44
C THR A 11 35.84 -48.15 34.57
N ALA A 12 35.80 -46.82 34.66
CA ALA A 12 34.57 -46.05 34.49
C ALA A 12 34.28 -45.97 32.98
N ALA A 13 33.25 -46.67 32.51
CA ALA A 13 32.80 -46.61 31.14
C ALA A 13 32.08 -45.27 30.86
N ARG A 14 32.63 -44.48 29.94
CA ARG A 14 31.94 -43.34 29.30
C ARG A 14 30.94 -43.90 28.28
N ALA A 15 29.67 -43.58 28.42
CA ALA A 15 28.65 -43.87 27.41
C ALA A 15 28.82 -42.96 26.17
N PRO A 16 28.63 -43.46 24.94
CA PRO A 16 28.67 -42.64 23.73
C PRO A 16 27.39 -41.80 23.60
N GLY A 17 27.55 -40.48 23.54
CA GLY A 17 26.45 -39.53 23.29
C GLY A 17 25.96 -39.62 21.84
N GLY A 18 24.87 -40.35 21.62
CA GLY A 18 24.15 -40.36 20.35
C GLY A 18 23.44 -39.02 20.12
N ARG A 19 23.58 -38.45 18.91
CA ARG A 19 22.87 -37.23 18.53
C ARG A 19 21.35 -37.47 18.56
N PRO A 20 20.55 -36.52 19.08
CA PRO A 20 19.10 -36.67 19.11
C PRO A 20 18.52 -36.84 17.71
N ALA A 21 17.65 -37.84 17.52
CA ALA A 21 17.06 -38.22 16.24
C ALA A 21 16.15 -37.14 15.60
N TRP A 22 15.83 -36.05 16.31
CA TRP A 22 14.94 -34.97 15.82
C TRP A 22 15.68 -33.86 15.06
N LEU A 23 17.00 -33.73 15.23
CA LEU A 23 17.83 -32.74 14.54
C LEU A 23 17.72 -32.78 13.00
N PRO A 24 17.71 -33.95 12.33
CA PRO A 24 17.55 -33.98 10.87
C PRO A 24 16.14 -33.56 10.41
N VAL A 25 15.11 -33.81 11.22
CA VAL A 25 13.72 -33.44 10.90
C VAL A 25 13.55 -31.91 10.98
N LEU A 26 14.09 -31.27 12.01
CA LEU A 26 14.05 -29.82 12.15
C LEU A 26 14.80 -29.12 11.01
N GLY A 27 15.96 -29.66 10.61
CA GLY A 27 16.72 -29.16 9.46
C GLY A 27 15.94 -29.22 8.15
N LEU A 28 15.20 -30.32 7.91
CA LEU A 28 14.36 -30.46 6.72
C LEU A 28 13.21 -29.44 6.70
N VAL A 29 12.53 -29.24 7.84
CA VAL A 29 11.41 -28.30 7.95
C VAL A 29 11.87 -26.85 7.73
N LEU A 30 13.01 -26.48 8.29
CA LEU A 30 13.59 -25.15 8.09
C LEU A 30 14.04 -24.94 6.64
N LEU A 31 14.64 -25.95 6.00
CA LEU A 31 15.02 -25.90 4.60
C LEU A 31 13.80 -25.72 3.68
N VAL A 32 12.71 -26.46 3.94
CA VAL A 32 11.47 -26.32 3.16
C VAL A 32 10.85 -24.93 3.32
N HIS A 33 10.82 -24.39 4.54
CA HIS A 33 10.32 -23.03 4.77
C HIS A 33 11.19 -21.98 4.07
N LEU A 34 12.51 -22.13 4.12
CA LEU A 34 13.43 -21.23 3.43
C LEU A 34 13.21 -21.26 1.91
N LEU A 35 13.03 -22.45 1.32
CA LEU A 35 12.75 -22.62 -0.11
C LEU A 35 11.39 -22.03 -0.52
N ILE A 36 10.37 -22.12 0.33
CA ILE A 36 9.06 -21.48 0.08
C ILE A 36 9.21 -19.95 0.11
N LEU A 37 9.89 -19.40 1.11
CA LEU A 37 10.11 -17.95 1.23
C LEU A 37 10.97 -17.40 0.08
N LEU A 38 12.03 -18.10 -0.33
CA LEU A 38 12.79 -17.75 -1.53
C LEU A 38 11.94 -17.86 -2.80
N GLY A 39 11.09 -18.88 -2.91
CA GLY A 39 10.16 -19.02 -4.02
C GLY A 39 9.16 -17.87 -4.12
N TRP A 40 8.77 -17.27 -3.00
CA TRP A 40 7.94 -16.07 -2.96
C TRP A 40 8.74 -14.80 -3.28
N ALA A 41 9.96 -14.65 -2.74
CA ALA A 41 10.82 -13.50 -3.01
C ALA A 41 11.33 -13.45 -4.47
N CYS A 42 11.47 -14.59 -5.13
CA CYS A 42 11.91 -14.68 -6.53
C CYS A 42 10.76 -14.67 -7.54
N ARG A 43 9.49 -14.71 -7.11
CA ARG A 43 8.34 -14.48 -7.99
C ARG A 43 8.23 -12.99 -8.28
N ARG A 44 8.94 -12.52 -9.30
CA ARG A 44 8.59 -11.26 -9.97
C ARG A 44 7.13 -11.36 -10.41
N PRO A 45 6.26 -10.38 -10.10
CA PRO A 45 4.94 -10.33 -10.72
C PRO A 45 5.12 -10.32 -12.23
N GLN A 46 4.62 -11.35 -12.91
CA GLN A 46 4.63 -11.39 -14.35
C GLN A 46 3.74 -10.23 -14.83
N ARG A 47 4.35 -9.26 -15.50
CA ARG A 47 3.63 -8.29 -16.31
C ARG A 47 2.80 -9.11 -17.31
N PRO A 48 1.46 -8.96 -17.35
CA PRO A 48 0.66 -9.64 -18.35
C PRO A 48 1.22 -9.28 -19.73
N GLU A 49 1.63 -10.30 -20.46
CA GLU A 49 2.10 -10.17 -21.84
C GLU A 49 0.95 -9.60 -22.68
N ALA A 50 1.17 -8.45 -23.30
CA ALA A 50 0.17 -7.82 -24.15
C ALA A 50 -0.16 -8.75 -25.30
N ALA A 51 -1.37 -9.30 -25.31
CA ALA A 51 -1.87 -10.10 -26.42
C ALA A 51 -1.91 -9.25 -27.70
N PRO A 52 -1.64 -9.84 -28.88
CA PRO A 52 -1.74 -9.12 -30.14
C PRO A 52 -3.20 -8.78 -30.44
N GLU A 53 -3.45 -7.48 -30.65
CA GLU A 53 -4.74 -6.90 -31.05
C GLU A 53 -5.29 -7.59 -32.31
N PRO A 54 -6.52 -8.16 -32.28
CA PRO A 54 -7.21 -8.54 -33.49
C PRO A 54 -7.81 -7.28 -34.13
N GLY A 55 -7.28 -6.91 -35.30
CA GLY A 55 -7.90 -5.93 -36.18
C GLY A 55 -9.32 -6.37 -36.55
N GLY A 56 -10.30 -5.54 -36.25
CA GLY A 56 -11.70 -5.77 -36.62
C GLY A 56 -12.54 -4.54 -36.30
N GLY A 57 -12.81 -3.75 -37.32
CA GLY A 57 -13.67 -2.57 -37.23
C GLY A 57 -15.07 -2.94 -36.73
N GLY A 58 -15.49 -2.23 -35.68
CA GLY A 58 -16.85 -2.19 -35.18
C GLY A 58 -16.91 -1.08 -34.16
N ASP A 59 -17.79 -0.10 -34.39
CA ASP A 59 -18.16 0.94 -33.43
C ASP A 59 -18.78 0.30 -32.18
N HIS A 60 -17.94 -0.27 -31.33
CA HIS A 60 -18.28 -0.54 -29.94
C HIS A 60 -17.89 0.70 -29.16
N ALA A 61 -18.88 1.54 -28.86
CA ALA A 61 -18.75 2.52 -27.80
C ALA A 61 -18.28 1.77 -26.55
N LEU A 62 -17.00 1.93 -26.21
CA LEU A 62 -16.41 1.43 -24.97
C LEU A 62 -17.29 1.97 -23.85
N VAL A 63 -18.07 1.09 -23.21
CA VAL A 63 -18.74 1.39 -21.95
C VAL A 63 -17.64 1.45 -20.91
N THR A 64 -16.95 2.58 -20.86
CA THR A 64 -16.03 2.88 -19.77
C THR A 64 -16.89 3.13 -18.54
N ASN A 65 -16.58 2.51 -17.40
CA ASN A 65 -17.10 2.92 -16.08
C ASN A 65 -16.58 4.32 -15.67
N ALA A 66 -16.32 5.20 -16.65
CA ALA A 66 -15.86 6.55 -16.41
C ALA A 66 -16.94 7.28 -15.62
N PRO A 67 -16.60 7.86 -14.46
CA PRO A 67 -17.54 8.70 -13.73
C PRO A 67 -18.04 9.83 -14.64
N PRO A 68 -19.26 10.33 -14.40
CA PRO A 68 -19.83 11.39 -15.22
C PRO A 68 -18.88 12.60 -15.26
N PRO A 69 -18.80 13.33 -16.39
CA PRO A 69 -17.91 14.47 -16.53
C PRO A 69 -18.18 15.48 -15.41
N ARG A 70 -17.14 15.81 -14.62
CA ARG A 70 -17.24 16.79 -13.55
C ARG A 70 -16.85 18.16 -14.08
N ALA A 71 -17.62 19.17 -13.74
CA ALA A 71 -17.26 20.56 -14.04
C ALA A 71 -16.08 20.99 -13.16
N LEU A 72 -15.15 21.74 -13.76
CA LEU A 72 -14.07 22.41 -13.03
C LEU A 72 -14.67 23.52 -12.17
N PRO A 73 -14.56 23.47 -10.82
CA PRO A 73 -15.06 24.54 -9.98
C PRO A 73 -14.20 25.80 -10.16
N ALA A 74 -14.85 26.96 -10.18
CA ALA A 74 -14.15 28.24 -10.34
C ALA A 74 -13.19 28.54 -9.19
N ARG A 75 -13.53 28.08 -7.98
CA ARG A 75 -12.69 28.18 -6.78
C ARG A 75 -12.76 26.91 -5.94
N PHE A 76 -11.71 26.68 -5.17
CA PHE A 76 -11.68 25.67 -4.12
C PHE A 76 -11.02 26.25 -2.85
N PRO A 77 -11.77 27.04 -2.06
CA PRO A 77 -11.19 27.75 -0.92
C PRO A 77 -10.69 26.82 0.20
N PRO A 78 -9.70 27.24 1.00
CA PRO A 78 -9.27 26.50 2.18
C PRO A 78 -10.43 26.22 3.16
N GLY A 79 -10.50 25.01 3.68
CA GLY A 79 -11.56 24.58 4.62
C GLY A 79 -12.89 24.21 3.96
N THR A 80 -12.93 24.04 2.63
CA THR A 80 -14.15 23.67 1.89
C THR A 80 -14.02 22.29 1.25
N THR A 81 -15.16 21.67 0.91
CA THR A 81 -15.21 20.30 0.39
C THR A 81 -16.01 20.23 -0.90
N LEU A 82 -15.68 19.28 -1.77
CA LEU A 82 -16.49 18.91 -2.93
C LEU A 82 -16.71 17.39 -2.99
N PRO A 83 -17.96 16.92 -3.09
CA PRO A 83 -19.20 17.69 -2.87
C PRO A 83 -19.27 18.26 -1.44
N ASP A 84 -20.04 19.35 -1.24
CA ASP A 84 -20.22 20.00 0.06
C ASP A 84 -21.16 19.19 0.98
N VAL A 85 -20.68 18.01 1.35
CA VAL A 85 -21.32 17.05 2.25
C VAL A 85 -20.22 16.39 3.08
N ARG A 86 -20.61 15.59 4.08
CA ARG A 86 -19.64 14.81 4.86
C ARG A 86 -18.98 13.73 4.00
N GLU A 87 -17.71 13.47 4.26
CA GLU A 87 -16.94 12.41 3.59
C GLU A 87 -17.69 11.07 3.59
N ASN A 88 -18.22 10.65 4.73
CA ASN A 88 -18.93 9.38 4.84
C ASN A 88 -20.26 9.32 4.06
N THR A 89 -20.82 10.46 3.64
CA THR A 89 -21.95 10.54 2.72
C THR A 89 -21.47 10.44 1.27
N ALA A 90 -20.36 11.09 0.93
CA ALA A 90 -19.81 11.10 -0.43
C ALA A 90 -19.10 9.79 -0.78
N SER A 91 -18.10 9.42 0.02
CA SER A 91 -17.25 8.25 -0.16
C SER A 91 -17.81 7.00 0.53
N GLY A 92 -18.75 7.13 1.48
CA GLY A 92 -19.26 5.99 2.23
C GLY A 92 -18.39 5.67 3.45
N SER A 93 -19.04 5.22 4.52
CA SER A 93 -18.39 5.00 5.83
C SER A 93 -17.32 3.90 5.77
N ILE A 94 -16.37 3.94 6.72
CA ILE A 94 -15.45 2.83 6.99
C ILE A 94 -16.22 1.56 7.40
N HIS A 95 -15.72 0.38 7.05
CA HIS A 95 -16.18 -0.92 7.55
C HIS A 95 -15.04 -1.95 7.47
N LEU A 96 -14.15 -1.87 8.45
CA LEU A 96 -13.00 -2.75 8.61
C LEU A 96 -13.30 -4.26 8.61
N PRO A 97 -14.44 -4.76 9.14
CA PRO A 97 -14.71 -6.21 9.12
C PRO A 97 -14.75 -6.83 7.72
N THR A 98 -15.05 -6.03 6.69
CA THR A 98 -15.02 -6.50 5.30
C THR A 98 -13.73 -6.18 4.59
N PHE A 99 -12.91 -5.26 5.11
CA PHE A 99 -11.67 -4.82 4.48
C PHE A 99 -10.59 -5.90 4.60
N SER A 100 -9.86 -6.13 3.52
CA SER A 100 -8.73 -7.06 3.48
C SER A 100 -7.58 -6.41 2.70
N PRO A 101 -6.45 -6.08 3.36
CA PRO A 101 -5.32 -5.42 2.70
C PRO A 101 -4.88 -6.16 1.42
N GLY A 102 -4.68 -7.47 1.48
CA GLY A 102 -4.22 -8.26 0.33
C GLY A 102 -5.23 -8.41 -0.82
N ARG A 103 -6.51 -8.07 -0.58
CA ARG A 103 -7.54 -8.10 -1.63
C ARG A 103 -7.84 -6.70 -2.17
N ASP A 104 -7.84 -5.70 -1.30
CA ASP A 104 -8.39 -4.38 -1.56
C ASP A 104 -7.33 -3.33 -1.88
N LEU A 105 -6.09 -3.52 -1.40
CA LEU A 105 -4.99 -2.61 -1.67
C LEU A 105 -4.22 -3.04 -2.93
N VAL A 106 -3.72 -2.04 -3.62
CA VAL A 106 -2.73 -2.13 -4.70
C VAL A 106 -1.53 -1.27 -4.34
N TYR A 107 -0.37 -1.62 -4.87
CA TYR A 107 0.86 -0.86 -4.67
C TYR A 107 1.10 0.02 -5.89
N VAL A 108 1.20 1.33 -5.69
CA VAL A 108 1.51 2.30 -6.74
C VAL A 108 2.87 2.92 -6.43
N ASP A 109 3.78 2.80 -7.39
CA ASP A 109 5.07 3.48 -7.38
C ASP A 109 5.25 4.19 -8.73
N ASP A 110 5.38 5.50 -8.66
CA ASP A 110 5.59 6.37 -9.81
C ASP A 110 6.74 7.33 -9.50
N PRO A 111 7.83 7.33 -10.28
CA PRO A 111 9.03 8.12 -9.99
C PRO A 111 8.81 9.63 -10.15
N ARG A 112 7.64 10.06 -10.66
CA ARG A 112 7.25 11.47 -10.74
C ARG A 112 6.64 12.00 -9.45
N VAL A 113 6.33 11.10 -8.51
CA VAL A 113 5.72 11.41 -7.22
C VAL A 113 6.80 11.37 -6.14
N TRP A 114 6.73 12.32 -5.23
CA TRP A 114 7.49 12.26 -3.99
C TRP A 114 6.60 11.60 -2.92
N TRP A 115 7.04 10.48 -2.35
CA TRP A 115 6.32 9.73 -1.34
C TRP A 115 6.94 10.02 0.04
N GLU A 116 6.14 10.47 1.01
CA GLU A 116 6.63 10.82 2.35
C GLU A 116 7.22 9.59 3.06
N GLY A 117 6.54 8.44 2.97
CA GLY A 117 6.97 7.15 3.49
C GLY A 117 8.35 6.67 3.04
N ASP A 118 8.86 7.12 1.89
CA ASP A 118 10.22 6.82 1.43
C ASP A 118 11.31 7.61 2.18
N HIS A 119 10.90 8.62 2.94
CA HIS A 119 11.76 9.58 3.63
C HIS A 119 11.59 9.54 5.15
N ASP A 120 10.76 8.64 5.66
CA ASP A 120 10.56 8.43 7.08
C ASP A 120 11.69 7.64 7.73
N GLY A 121 11.74 7.68 9.06
CA GLY A 121 12.72 6.90 9.82
C GLY A 121 12.42 5.40 9.81
N GLU A 122 13.43 4.57 10.05
CA GLU A 122 13.34 3.09 10.04
C GLU A 122 12.28 2.48 10.98
N SER A 123 11.68 3.27 11.87
CA SER A 123 10.65 2.85 12.81
C SER A 123 9.22 3.13 12.35
N ASP A 124 9.02 3.81 11.23
CA ASP A 124 7.68 4.09 10.69
C ASP A 124 7.14 2.89 9.91
N ASP A 125 5.87 2.55 10.11
CA ASP A 125 5.15 1.51 9.38
C ASP A 125 4.22 2.06 8.30
N GLU A 126 4.29 3.38 8.06
CA GLU A 126 3.63 4.07 6.97
C GLU A 126 4.05 3.51 5.60
N CYS A 127 3.06 3.29 4.74
CA CYS A 127 3.28 2.82 3.38
C CYS A 127 2.39 3.60 2.42
N ASP A 128 2.85 4.79 2.06
CA ASP A 128 2.11 5.72 1.20
C ASP A 128 1.80 5.19 -0.19
N HIS A 129 2.53 4.18 -0.62
CA HIS A 129 2.33 3.49 -1.88
C HIS A 129 1.10 2.55 -1.88
N SER A 130 0.65 2.12 -0.71
CA SER A 130 -0.44 1.14 -0.57
C SER A 130 -1.79 1.85 -0.55
N ILE A 131 -2.54 1.75 -1.64
CA ILE A 131 -3.83 2.44 -1.78
C ILE A 131 -4.94 1.45 -2.10
N HIS A 132 -6.18 1.79 -1.77
CA HIS A 132 -7.33 1.02 -2.22
C HIS A 132 -7.39 1.02 -3.75
N ARG A 133 -7.72 -0.11 -4.37
CA ARG A 133 -7.75 -0.28 -5.84
C ARG A 133 -8.55 0.81 -6.59
N ASN A 134 -9.60 1.35 -5.99
CA ASN A 134 -10.42 2.39 -6.61
C ASN A 134 -9.76 3.78 -6.59
N LEU A 135 -8.75 3.98 -5.75
CA LEU A 135 -7.99 5.24 -5.66
C LEU A 135 -6.95 5.33 -6.79
N GLU A 136 -6.54 4.19 -7.35
CA GLU A 136 -5.48 4.11 -8.37
C GLU A 136 -5.78 4.97 -9.60
N ALA A 137 -6.95 4.83 -10.21
CA ALA A 137 -7.26 5.58 -11.43
C ALA A 137 -7.31 7.10 -11.20
N PRO A 138 -8.02 7.64 -10.17
CA PRO A 138 -7.95 9.06 -9.85
C PRO A 138 -6.53 9.55 -9.52
N LEU A 139 -5.74 8.78 -8.76
CA LEU A 139 -4.38 9.16 -8.43
C LEU A 139 -3.52 9.27 -9.69
N ARG A 140 -3.57 8.29 -10.60
CA ARG A 140 -2.83 8.34 -11.88
C ARG A 140 -3.22 9.56 -12.72
N CYS A 141 -4.51 9.91 -12.77
CA CYS A 141 -4.97 11.12 -13.44
C CYS A 141 -4.38 12.41 -12.82
N VAL A 142 -4.29 12.49 -11.49
CA VAL A 142 -3.66 13.64 -10.81
C VAL A 142 -2.17 13.69 -11.10
N ILE A 143 -1.46 12.55 -11.02
CA ILE A 143 -0.03 12.47 -11.33
C ILE A 143 0.24 12.99 -12.75
N ASP A 144 -0.51 12.52 -13.74
CA ASP A 144 -0.36 12.97 -15.12
C ASP A 144 -0.65 14.46 -15.28
N ALA A 145 -1.70 14.96 -14.62
CA ALA A 145 -2.06 16.38 -14.68
C ALA A 145 -1.02 17.30 -14.00
N VAL A 146 -0.44 16.87 -12.89
CA VAL A 146 0.59 17.61 -12.16
C VAL A 146 1.90 17.59 -12.94
N ALA A 147 2.32 16.42 -13.43
CA ALA A 147 3.53 16.28 -14.23
C ALA A 147 3.47 17.10 -15.53
N ALA A 148 2.31 17.14 -16.20
CA ALA A 148 2.10 17.95 -17.40
C ALA A 148 2.25 19.47 -17.16
N ARG A 149 2.19 19.92 -15.89
CA ARG A 149 2.40 21.31 -15.48
C ARG A 149 3.83 21.59 -15.01
N GLY A 150 4.73 20.60 -15.07
CA GLY A 150 6.10 20.71 -14.60
C GLY A 150 6.22 20.82 -13.07
N ALA A 151 5.22 20.32 -12.35
CA ALA A 151 5.14 20.31 -10.89
C ALA A 151 5.33 18.90 -10.34
N THR A 152 5.57 18.78 -9.03
CA THR A 152 5.81 17.50 -8.35
C THR A 152 4.70 17.25 -7.34
N LEU A 153 3.94 16.18 -7.54
CA LEU A 153 2.94 15.72 -6.57
C LEU A 153 3.67 15.10 -5.37
N LYS A 154 3.21 15.43 -4.17
CA LYS A 154 3.71 14.86 -2.92
C LYS A 154 2.57 14.11 -2.24
N VAL A 155 2.75 12.82 -2.01
CA VAL A 155 1.84 11.99 -1.23
C VAL A 155 2.36 11.95 0.20
N GLN A 156 1.52 12.35 1.14
CA GLN A 156 1.91 12.50 2.55
C GLN A 156 1.44 11.36 3.44
N ASP A 157 0.26 10.82 3.13
CA ASP A 157 -0.34 9.74 3.89
C ASP A 157 -1.38 9.02 3.02
N THR A 158 -1.37 7.69 3.01
CA THR A 158 -2.47 6.88 2.45
C THR A 158 -2.96 5.80 3.41
N TYR A 159 -2.17 4.74 3.56
CA TYR A 159 -2.51 3.57 4.35
C TYR A 159 -1.37 3.22 5.29
N ARG A 160 -1.77 2.93 6.52
CA ARG A 160 -0.91 2.40 7.57
C ARG A 160 -1.58 1.21 8.25
N SER A 161 -0.77 0.20 8.55
CA SER A 161 -1.26 -1.04 9.15
C SER A 161 -1.60 -0.86 10.64
N THR A 162 -0.88 0.04 11.30
CA THR A 162 -1.12 0.48 12.68
C THR A 162 -1.45 1.98 12.72
N GLY A 163 -2.20 2.43 13.73
CA GLY A 163 -3.01 3.64 13.59
C GLY A 163 -2.61 4.82 14.47
N ILE A 164 -2.38 5.98 13.84
CA ILE A 164 -2.49 7.33 14.43
C ILE A 164 -3.82 8.03 14.09
N HIS A 165 -4.54 7.57 13.06
CA HIS A 165 -5.81 8.17 12.66
C HIS A 165 -6.96 7.82 13.59
N ASN A 166 -8.00 8.68 13.57
CA ASN A 166 -9.29 8.36 14.16
C ASN A 166 -9.79 7.00 13.64
N GLY A 167 -10.39 6.19 14.52
CA GLY A 167 -10.88 4.86 14.18
C GLY A 167 -11.90 4.83 13.02
N ARG A 168 -12.48 5.99 12.66
CA ARG A 168 -13.43 6.17 11.56
C ARG A 168 -12.82 6.67 10.24
N SER A 169 -11.51 6.93 10.20
CA SER A 169 -10.81 7.47 9.02
C SER A 169 -10.76 6.47 7.86
N LEU A 170 -10.95 6.96 6.63
CA LEU A 170 -10.83 6.15 5.41
C LEU A 170 -9.38 5.79 5.05
N HIS A 171 -8.37 6.45 5.63
CA HIS A 171 -6.96 6.04 5.53
C HIS A 171 -6.76 4.60 6.02
N ARG A 172 -7.56 4.16 7.00
CA ARG A 172 -7.50 2.80 7.55
C ARG A 172 -7.93 1.70 6.56
N GLU A 173 -8.54 2.08 5.43
CA GLU A 173 -8.87 1.19 4.31
C GLU A 173 -8.06 1.54 3.05
N GLY A 174 -7.09 2.46 3.14
CA GLY A 174 -6.34 3.01 2.00
C GLY A 174 -7.21 3.80 1.01
N ARG A 175 -8.39 4.24 1.45
CA ARG A 175 -9.40 4.89 0.58
C ARG A 175 -9.34 6.41 0.61
N ALA A 176 -8.50 6.96 1.48
CA ALA A 176 -8.18 8.37 1.52
C ALA A 176 -6.68 8.57 1.28
N ILE A 177 -6.34 9.78 0.86
CA ILE A 177 -4.98 10.20 0.54
C ILE A 177 -4.83 11.68 0.89
N ASP A 178 -3.72 12.02 1.52
CA ASP A 178 -3.32 13.40 1.80
C ASP A 178 -2.22 13.83 0.82
N LEU A 179 -2.46 14.95 0.16
CA LEU A 179 -1.65 15.42 -0.98
C LEU A 179 -1.18 16.86 -0.78
N THR A 180 0.07 17.10 -1.14
CA THR A 180 0.61 18.44 -1.42
C THR A 180 1.28 18.46 -2.79
N CYS A 181 1.78 19.62 -3.21
CA CYS A 181 2.46 19.74 -4.49
C CYS A 181 3.51 20.84 -4.44
N ASP A 182 4.69 20.56 -4.97
CA ASP A 182 5.69 21.58 -5.26
C ASP A 182 5.43 22.12 -6.67
N GLY A 183 5.36 23.45 -6.81
CA GLY A 183 5.14 24.13 -8.09
C GLY A 183 3.66 24.36 -8.47
N LEU A 184 2.69 23.95 -7.65
CA LEU A 184 1.26 24.29 -7.82
C LEU A 184 0.61 24.72 -6.50
N PRO A 185 -0.28 25.73 -6.52
CA PRO A 185 -1.09 26.07 -5.35
C PRO A 185 -2.04 24.92 -4.96
N LEU A 186 -2.27 24.73 -3.65
CA LEU A 186 -3.19 23.69 -3.14
C LEU A 186 -4.61 23.80 -3.68
N GLU A 187 -5.13 25.02 -3.88
CA GLU A 187 -6.44 25.22 -4.51
C GLU A 187 -6.49 24.59 -5.91
N GLU A 188 -5.41 24.70 -6.68
CA GLU A 188 -5.33 24.15 -8.02
C GLU A 188 -5.17 22.63 -7.99
N LEU A 189 -4.42 22.10 -7.01
CA LEU A 189 -4.35 20.66 -6.74
C LEU A 189 -5.73 20.08 -6.38
N ALA A 190 -6.50 20.74 -5.52
CA ALA A 190 -7.85 20.31 -5.13
C ALA A 190 -8.79 20.21 -6.34
N LYS A 191 -8.72 21.19 -7.26
CA LYS A 191 -9.45 21.17 -8.53
C LYS A 191 -9.05 19.97 -9.41
N LEU A 192 -7.76 19.66 -9.49
CA LEU A 192 -7.27 18.49 -10.22
C LEU A 192 -7.78 17.18 -9.60
N CYS A 193 -7.74 17.04 -8.27
CA CYS A 193 -8.32 15.89 -7.58
C CYS A 193 -9.81 15.75 -7.87
N TRP A 194 -10.56 16.86 -7.84
CA TRP A 194 -11.98 16.84 -8.16
C TRP A 194 -12.25 16.36 -9.59
N LEU A 195 -11.50 16.89 -10.57
CA LEU A 195 -11.60 16.48 -11.97
C LEU A 195 -11.15 15.04 -12.21
N ALA A 196 -10.17 14.55 -11.45
CA ALA A 196 -9.61 13.21 -11.56
C ALA A 196 -10.56 12.10 -11.08
N GLY A 197 -11.63 12.47 -10.37
CA GLY A 197 -12.70 11.53 -10.02
C GLY A 197 -12.77 11.13 -8.55
N PHE A 198 -11.98 11.73 -7.66
CA PHE A 198 -12.10 11.49 -6.20
C PHE A 198 -13.53 11.78 -5.71
N ASP A 199 -14.18 10.85 -5.03
CA ASP A 199 -15.59 10.99 -4.63
C ASP A 199 -15.81 12.11 -3.61
N TRP A 200 -14.78 12.45 -2.83
CA TRP A 200 -14.75 13.57 -1.92
C TRP A 200 -13.37 14.21 -1.91
N VAL A 201 -13.31 15.54 -1.96
CA VAL A 201 -12.07 16.31 -1.87
C VAL A 201 -12.26 17.38 -0.81
N PHE A 202 -11.27 17.57 0.04
CA PHE A 202 -11.26 18.55 1.12
C PHE A 202 -9.92 19.30 1.10
N TYR A 203 -10.01 20.63 1.04
CA TYR A 203 -8.85 21.46 1.34
C TYR A 203 -8.77 21.55 2.86
N GLU A 204 -8.01 20.62 3.45
CA GLU A 204 -7.89 20.49 4.89
C GLU A 204 -6.93 21.53 5.47
N ARG A 205 -7.33 22.05 6.64
CA ARG A 205 -6.54 22.99 7.45
C ARG A 205 -6.46 22.47 8.88
N PRO A 206 -5.60 21.48 9.13
CA PRO A 206 -5.54 20.88 10.44
C PRO A 206 -5.00 21.91 11.44
N LYS A 207 -5.42 21.82 12.71
CA LYS A 207 -4.96 22.76 13.76
C LYS A 207 -3.46 22.61 14.08
N GLY A 208 -2.86 21.50 13.67
CA GLY A 208 -1.43 21.25 13.68
C GLY A 208 -1.04 20.49 12.42
N GLY A 209 0.19 20.67 11.93
CA GLY A 209 0.60 20.23 10.60
C GLY A 209 0.37 21.30 9.52
N GLY A 210 0.72 20.96 8.28
CA GLY A 210 0.53 21.82 7.12
C GLY A 210 -0.86 21.68 6.50
N ASP A 211 -1.31 22.74 5.85
CA ASP A 211 -2.45 22.70 4.92
C ASP A 211 -2.16 21.68 3.80
N HIS A 212 -3.13 20.83 3.47
CA HIS A 212 -3.00 19.79 2.44
C HIS A 212 -4.37 19.50 1.79
N ILE A 213 -4.37 18.72 0.72
CA ILE A 213 -5.59 18.24 0.08
C ILE A 213 -5.84 16.80 0.52
N HIS A 214 -6.88 16.62 1.30
CA HIS A 214 -7.41 15.30 1.62
C HIS A 214 -8.40 14.89 0.54
N ALA A 215 -8.27 13.70 -0.01
CA ALA A 215 -9.20 13.19 -1.01
C ALA A 215 -9.52 11.71 -0.79
N SER A 216 -10.75 11.29 -1.07
CA SER A 216 -11.16 9.90 -0.84
C SER A 216 -12.10 9.35 -1.90
N VAL A 217 -12.19 8.02 -1.93
CA VAL A 217 -12.99 7.26 -2.90
C VAL A 217 -13.96 6.30 -2.23
N ARG A 218 -14.99 5.92 -2.97
CA ARG A 218 -15.89 4.81 -2.65
C ARG A 218 -15.18 3.46 -2.76
N ARG A 219 -15.76 2.47 -2.08
CA ARG A 219 -15.36 1.06 -2.21
C ARG A 219 -15.83 0.43 -3.50
#